data_AF-A0A034WRI6-F1
#
_entry.id   AF-A0A034WRI6-F1
#
_cell.length_a   1.000
_cell.length_b   1.000
_cell.length_c   1.000
_cell.angle_alpha   90.00
_cell.angle_beta   90.00
_cell.angle_gamma   90.00
#
_symmetry.space_group_name_H-M   'P 1'
#
loop_
_entity.id
_entity.type
_entity.pdbx_description
1 polymer ?
#
loop_
_entity_poly.entity_id
_entity_poly.type
_entity_poly.pdbx_seq_one_letter_code
_entity_poly.pdbx_strand_id
1 'polypeptide(L)'
;METSKALHNLLNRTVVRSNSIYGRYLIAKSDTKANELLVEELPLVHGPKCNGPTVCLECYAPVNLEGCIADQYCSKCSWPLCSNCSDRGAFYHYGWECSVFSQAKAKFYPVQSDAKGCPQLDCITVLR
;
A
#
# COMPACT_ATOMS: atom_id res chain seq x y z
N MET A 1 0.64 24.12 -5.50
CA MET A 1 1.22 22.91 -6.11
C MET A 1 2.69 23.08 -6.51
N GLU A 2 3.21 24.30 -6.66
CA GLU A 2 4.63 24.57 -7.00
C GLU A 2 5.60 24.47 -5.81
N THR A 3 5.14 24.73 -4.58
CA THR A 3 5.99 24.70 -3.37
C THR A 3 6.49 23.30 -3.00
N SER A 4 5.70 22.26 -3.27
CA SER A 4 6.06 20.85 -3.00
C SER A 4 7.14 20.32 -3.95
N LYS A 5 7.14 20.74 -5.23
CA LYS A 5 8.19 20.35 -6.20
C LYS A 5 9.55 20.96 -5.88
N ALA A 6 9.58 22.20 -5.40
CA ALA A 6 10.80 22.85 -4.95
C ALA A 6 11.39 22.15 -3.71
N LEU A 7 10.54 21.75 -2.75
CA LEU A 7 10.95 21.02 -1.56
C LEU A 7 11.49 19.61 -1.89
N HIS A 8 10.84 18.88 -2.80
CA HIS A 8 11.29 17.54 -3.24
C HIS A 8 12.66 17.57 -3.94
N ASN A 9 12.97 18.61 -4.72
CA ASN A 9 14.30 18.74 -5.34
C ASN A 9 15.43 19.00 -4.33
N LEU A 10 15.11 19.53 -3.14
CA LEU A 10 16.06 19.72 -2.04
C LEU A 10 16.27 18.46 -1.18
N LEU A 11 15.37 17.47 -1.27
CA LEU A 11 15.39 16.29 -0.41
C LEU A 11 16.27 15.16 -0.92
N ASN A 12 16.55 15.09 -2.22
CA ASN A 12 17.42 14.06 -2.79
C ASN A 12 18.91 14.42 -2.63
N ARG A 13 19.42 14.21 -1.40
CA ARG A 13 20.81 14.45 -1.02
C ARG A 13 21.72 13.27 -1.32
N THR A 14 21.30 12.35 -2.19
CA THR A 14 22.07 11.18 -2.60
C THR A 14 22.39 11.19 -4.11
N VAL A 15 23.45 10.49 -4.51
CA VAL A 15 23.77 10.20 -5.91
C VAL A 15 24.03 8.73 -6.12
N VAL A 16 23.67 8.23 -7.31
CA VAL A 16 23.94 6.85 -7.70
C VAL A 16 25.43 6.70 -8.08
N ARG A 17 26.03 5.61 -7.62
CA ARG A 17 27.34 5.10 -8.04
C ARG A 17 27.22 3.62 -8.38
N SER A 18 28.27 3.08 -8.98
CA SER A 18 28.33 1.67 -9.38
C SER A 18 29.61 1.03 -8.89
N ASN A 19 29.52 -0.22 -8.46
CA ASN A 19 30.64 -1.06 -8.03
C ASN A 19 30.57 -2.40 -8.78
N SER A 20 31.72 -3.00 -9.10
CA SER A 20 31.79 -4.25 -9.88
C SER A 20 31.26 -5.48 -9.15
N ILE A 21 31.22 -5.47 -7.82
CA ILE A 21 30.75 -6.58 -6.98
C ILE A 21 29.29 -6.37 -6.58
N TYR A 22 28.92 -5.14 -6.20
CA TYR A 22 27.61 -4.85 -5.59
C TYR A 22 26.59 -4.18 -6.52
N GLY A 23 26.99 -3.77 -7.73
CA GLY A 23 26.11 -3.06 -8.65
C GLY A 23 25.88 -1.59 -8.25
N ARG A 24 24.65 -1.08 -8.44
CA ARG A 24 24.30 0.32 -8.18
C ARG A 24 23.99 0.56 -6.71
N TYR A 25 24.47 1.69 -6.18
CA TYR A 25 24.24 2.09 -4.79
C TYR A 25 24.13 3.61 -4.66
N LEU A 26 23.58 4.08 -3.54
CA LEU A 26 23.47 5.50 -3.21
C LEU A 26 24.59 5.93 -2.27
N ILE A 27 25.15 7.12 -2.51
CA ILE A 27 26.04 7.82 -1.57
C ILE A 27 25.45 9.18 -1.22
N ALA A 28 25.68 9.68 -0.01
CA ALA A 28 25.36 11.07 0.34
C ALA A 28 26.22 12.04 -0.50
N LYS A 29 25.62 13.14 -0.97
CA LYS A 29 26.27 14.19 -1.77
C LYS A 29 27.25 15.04 -0.96
N SER A 30 27.09 15.08 0.36
CA SER A 30 27.85 15.88 1.31
C SER A 30 27.75 15.25 2.70
N ASP A 31 28.48 15.78 3.68
CA ASP A 31 28.35 15.39 5.07
C ASP A 31 26.89 15.49 5.56
N THR A 32 26.51 14.54 6.41
CA THR A 32 25.16 14.37 6.94
C THR A 32 25.22 14.34 8.46
N LYS A 33 24.25 14.96 9.11
CA LYS A 33 24.11 14.90 10.58
C LYS A 33 23.25 13.70 10.98
N ALA A 34 23.37 13.27 12.24
CA ALA A 34 22.45 12.28 12.80
C ALA A 34 21.00 12.75 12.67
N ASN A 35 20.10 11.83 12.32
CA ASN A 35 18.66 12.07 12.10
C ASN A 35 18.32 13.00 10.93
N GLU A 36 19.25 13.23 10.00
CA GLU A 36 18.98 14.02 8.81
C GLU A 36 18.30 13.17 7.71
N LEU A 37 17.23 13.69 7.10
CA LEU A 37 16.53 13.04 6.00
C LEU A 37 17.36 13.10 4.70
N LEU A 38 17.67 11.94 4.13
CA LEU A 38 18.55 11.84 2.94
C LEU A 38 17.81 11.62 1.63
N VAL A 39 16.68 10.90 1.70
CA VAL A 39 15.83 10.54 0.57
C VAL A 39 14.40 10.44 1.09
N GLU A 40 13.46 10.98 0.32
CA GLU A 40 12.03 10.76 0.48
C GLU A 40 11.45 10.47 -0.89
N GLU A 41 10.77 9.34 -1.03
CA GLU A 41 10.15 8.92 -2.29
C GLU A 41 8.73 8.41 -2.05
N LEU A 42 7.88 8.61 -3.05
CA LEU A 42 6.58 7.94 -3.09
C LEU A 42 6.79 6.52 -3.61
N PRO A 43 6.05 5.53 -3.10
CA PRO A 43 6.13 4.17 -3.63
C PRO A 43 5.77 4.17 -5.11
N LEU A 44 6.54 3.42 -5.91
CA LEU A 44 6.20 3.22 -7.33
C LEU A 44 4.91 2.43 -7.46
N VAL A 45 4.77 1.39 -6.63
CA VAL A 45 3.53 0.63 -6.47
C VAL A 45 3.30 0.26 -5.00
N HIS A 46 2.05 0.05 -4.60
CA HIS A 46 1.62 -0.30 -3.25
C HIS A 46 0.43 -1.26 -3.27
N GLY A 47 0.37 -2.17 -2.30
CA GLY A 47 -0.62 -3.25 -2.27
C GLY A 47 -0.48 -4.13 -1.02
N PRO A 48 -1.40 -5.10 -0.82
CA PRO A 48 -1.30 -6.06 0.27
C PRO A 48 0.02 -6.85 0.20
N LYS A 49 0.63 -7.08 1.36
CA LYS A 49 1.85 -7.89 1.46
C LYS A 49 1.51 -9.37 1.25
N CYS A 50 2.30 -10.06 0.43
CA CYS A 50 2.20 -11.51 0.23
C CYS A 50 2.39 -12.27 1.55
N ASN A 51 1.51 -13.24 1.84
CA ASN A 51 1.40 -13.94 3.13
C ASN A 51 1.15 -12.99 4.31
N GLY A 52 0.57 -11.83 4.05
CA GLY A 52 0.21 -10.84 5.07
C GLY A 52 -1.15 -11.12 5.70
N PRO A 53 -1.50 -10.41 6.80
CA PRO A 53 -2.83 -10.49 7.39
C PRO A 53 -3.88 -9.89 6.45
N THR A 54 -5.15 -10.08 6.79
CA THR A 54 -6.21 -9.34 6.10
C THR A 54 -6.11 -7.85 6.42
N VAL A 55 -6.07 -7.03 5.37
CA VAL A 55 -5.95 -5.58 5.46
C VAL A 55 -7.01 -4.87 4.62
N CYS A 56 -7.31 -3.62 4.95
CA CYS A 56 -8.12 -2.73 4.14
C CYS A 56 -7.46 -2.50 2.77
N LEU A 57 -8.21 -2.64 1.69
CA LEU A 57 -7.67 -2.48 0.34
C LEU A 57 -7.31 -1.03 -0.04
N GLU A 58 -7.69 -0.05 0.77
CA GLU A 58 -7.34 1.35 0.54
C GLU A 58 -6.08 1.76 1.31
N CYS A 59 -6.04 1.54 2.63
CA CYS A 59 -4.99 2.05 3.50
C CYS A 59 -4.03 0.99 4.03
N TYR A 60 -4.28 -0.29 3.74
CA TYR A 60 -3.54 -1.45 4.23
C TYR A 60 -3.45 -1.57 5.76
N ALA A 61 -4.28 -0.84 6.50
CA ALA A 61 -4.44 -1.06 7.93
C ALA A 61 -5.08 -2.45 8.16
N PRO A 62 -4.68 -3.18 9.22
CA PRO A 62 -5.31 -4.44 9.59
C PRO A 62 -6.82 -4.28 9.78
N VAL A 63 -7.59 -5.26 9.32
CA VAL A 63 -9.04 -5.32 9.51
C VAL A 63 -9.40 -6.61 10.24
N ASN A 64 -10.25 -6.51 11.26
CA ASN A 64 -10.77 -7.67 11.95
C ASN A 64 -12.11 -8.06 11.32
N LEU A 65 -12.14 -9.22 10.67
CA LEU A 65 -13.32 -9.72 9.97
C LEU A 65 -14.07 -10.81 10.76
N GLU A 66 -13.64 -11.10 11.98
CA GLU A 66 -14.35 -12.01 12.87
C GLU A 66 -15.71 -11.43 13.27
N GLY A 67 -16.73 -12.29 13.30
CA GLY A 67 -18.07 -11.92 13.76
C GLY A 67 -18.90 -11.08 12.78
N CYS A 68 -18.49 -11.00 11.50
CA CYS A 68 -19.25 -10.28 10.46
C CYS A 68 -19.55 -8.82 10.82
N ILE A 69 -18.56 -8.07 11.31
CA ILE A 69 -18.75 -6.63 11.52
C ILE A 69 -18.96 -5.99 10.14
N ALA A 70 -20.20 -5.56 9.88
CA ALA A 70 -20.66 -5.12 8.56
C ALA A 70 -19.91 -3.89 8.03
N ASP A 71 -19.10 -3.23 8.86
CA ASP A 71 -18.38 -1.98 8.59
C ASP A 71 -16.93 -2.18 8.10
N GLN A 72 -16.51 -3.43 7.85
CA GLN A 72 -15.17 -3.78 7.34
C GLN A 72 -15.18 -4.28 5.89
N TYR A 73 -16.30 -4.13 5.17
CA TYR A 73 -16.44 -4.57 3.79
C TYR A 73 -16.91 -3.44 2.87
N CYS A 74 -16.42 -3.46 1.64
CA CYS A 74 -16.96 -2.63 0.59
C CYS A 74 -18.40 -3.05 0.26
N SER A 75 -19.35 -2.11 0.30
CA SER A 75 -20.76 -2.38 -0.03
C SER A 75 -21.01 -2.79 -1.49
N LYS A 76 -20.05 -2.57 -2.39
CA LYS A 76 -20.18 -2.83 -3.85
C LYS A 76 -19.61 -4.18 -4.29
N CYS A 77 -18.47 -4.58 -3.73
CA CYS A 77 -17.77 -5.81 -4.12
C CYS A 77 -17.59 -6.81 -2.96
N SER A 78 -17.88 -6.41 -1.72
CA SER A 78 -17.71 -7.23 -0.51
C SER A 78 -16.27 -7.60 -0.16
N TRP A 79 -15.27 -6.93 -0.74
CA TRP A 79 -13.87 -7.08 -0.34
C TRP A 79 -13.51 -6.15 0.84
N PRO A 80 -12.42 -6.42 1.58
CA PRO A 80 -12.12 -5.72 2.82
C PRO A 80 -11.88 -4.23 2.62
N LEU A 81 -12.65 -3.41 3.32
CA LEU A 81 -12.57 -1.95 3.31
C LEU A 81 -13.05 -1.40 4.65
N CYS A 82 -12.19 -0.71 5.39
CA CYS A 82 -12.60 -0.13 6.68
C CYS A 82 -13.54 1.07 6.48
N SER A 83 -14.42 1.29 7.46
CA SER A 83 -15.38 2.41 7.49
C SER A 83 -14.75 3.77 7.19
N ASN A 84 -13.62 4.09 7.83
CA ASN A 84 -12.89 5.34 7.61
C ASN A 84 -12.51 5.57 6.13
N CYS A 85 -12.10 4.52 5.43
CA CYS A 85 -11.75 4.61 4.00
C CYS A 85 -13.00 4.65 3.13
N SER A 86 -14.03 3.88 3.48
CA SER A 86 -15.33 3.92 2.80
C SER A 86 -15.93 5.33 2.83
N ASP A 87 -15.93 5.99 3.99
CA ASP A 87 -16.48 7.34 4.18
C ASP A 87 -15.68 8.42 3.43
N ARG A 88 -14.37 8.20 3.27
CA ARG A 88 -13.48 9.09 2.50
C ARG A 88 -13.46 8.79 1.00
N GLY A 89 -14.25 7.81 0.55
CA GLY A 89 -14.41 7.48 -0.85
C GLY A 89 -13.35 6.55 -1.45
N ALA A 90 -12.49 5.94 -0.63
CA ALA A 90 -11.56 4.86 -1.01
C ALA A 90 -11.00 4.96 -2.45
N PHE A 91 -10.22 6.01 -2.71
CA PHE A 91 -9.83 6.44 -4.05
C PHE A 91 -9.16 5.32 -4.86
N TYR A 92 -8.21 4.60 -4.27
CA TYR A 92 -7.47 3.56 -4.98
C TYR A 92 -8.32 2.30 -5.18
N HIS A 93 -9.02 1.84 -4.14
CA HIS A 93 -9.84 0.65 -4.26
C HIS A 93 -11.00 0.84 -5.25
N TYR A 94 -11.73 1.96 -5.17
CA TYR A 94 -12.84 2.25 -6.08
C TYR A 94 -12.37 2.56 -7.50
N GLY A 95 -11.22 3.20 -7.66
CA GLY A 95 -10.68 3.55 -8.96
C GLY A 95 -10.18 2.36 -9.78
N TRP A 96 -9.61 1.34 -9.12
CA TRP A 96 -8.84 0.31 -9.82
C TRP A 96 -9.35 -1.12 -9.65
N GLU A 97 -10.01 -1.45 -8.54
CA GLU A 97 -10.28 -2.87 -8.18
C GLU A 97 -11.75 -3.20 -8.03
N CYS A 98 -12.52 -2.28 -7.45
CA CYS A 98 -13.88 -2.55 -7.00
C CYS A 98 -14.79 -3.04 -8.13
N SER A 99 -14.69 -2.41 -9.31
CA SER A 99 -15.45 -2.81 -10.50
C SER A 99 -15.03 -4.18 -11.02
N VAL A 100 -13.72 -4.47 -11.02
CA VAL A 100 -13.16 -5.75 -11.44
C VAL A 100 -13.70 -6.88 -10.57
N PHE A 101 -13.64 -6.73 -9.25
CA PHE A 101 -14.14 -7.74 -8.31
C PHE A 101 -15.66 -7.91 -8.40
N SER A 102 -16.40 -6.81 -8.48
CA SER A 102 -17.87 -6.83 -8.57
C SER A 102 -18.34 -7.52 -9.86
N GLN A 103 -17.76 -7.17 -11.02
CA GLN A 103 -18.11 -7.76 -12.31
C GLN A 103 -17.72 -9.24 -12.40
N ALA A 104 -16.55 -9.60 -11.86
CA ALA A 104 -16.10 -10.99 -11.78
C ALA A 104 -16.89 -11.82 -10.77
N LYS A 105 -17.75 -11.21 -9.94
CA LYS A 105 -18.42 -11.84 -8.79
C LYS A 105 -17.41 -12.50 -7.85
N ALA A 106 -16.20 -11.93 -7.76
CA ALA A 106 -15.14 -12.42 -6.90
C ALA A 106 -15.55 -12.16 -5.44
N LYS A 107 -15.80 -13.23 -4.69
CA LYS A 107 -16.21 -13.14 -3.28
C LYS A 107 -15.01 -13.21 -2.38
N PHE A 108 -14.97 -12.32 -1.39
CA PHE A 108 -14.05 -12.44 -0.28
C PHE A 108 -14.66 -13.33 0.81
N TYR A 109 -13.90 -14.31 1.26
CA TYR A 109 -14.26 -15.24 2.34
C TYR A 109 -13.49 -14.86 3.60
N PRO A 110 -14.14 -14.52 4.72
CA PRO A 110 -13.45 -14.14 5.94
C PRO A 110 -12.49 -15.24 6.40
N VAL A 111 -11.26 -14.85 6.71
CA VAL A 111 -10.24 -15.74 7.27
C VAL A 111 -10.25 -15.55 8.79
N GLN A 112 -10.04 -16.63 9.55
CA GLN A 112 -9.97 -16.60 11.02
C GLN A 112 -8.85 -15.67 11.51
N SER A 113 -9.00 -15.05 12.69
CA SER A 113 -8.01 -14.08 13.22
C SER A 113 -6.65 -14.71 13.55
N ASP A 114 -6.61 -16.02 13.82
CA ASP A 114 -5.40 -16.77 14.11
C ASP A 114 -4.67 -17.27 12.85
N ALA A 115 -5.24 -16.99 11.66
CA ALA A 115 -4.62 -17.37 10.42
C ALA A 115 -3.32 -16.59 10.20
N LYS A 116 -2.27 -17.32 9.83
CA LYS A 116 -0.93 -16.77 9.56
C LYS A 116 -0.84 -15.92 8.29
N GLY A 117 -1.94 -15.76 7.55
CA GLY A 117 -2.02 -14.92 6.36
C GLY A 117 -3.39 -14.98 5.68
N CYS A 118 -3.59 -14.13 4.68
CA CYS A 118 -4.80 -14.06 3.86
C CYS A 118 -4.49 -14.41 2.39
N PRO A 119 -4.61 -15.69 1.99
CA PRO A 119 -4.27 -16.12 0.62
C PRO A 119 -5.07 -15.42 -0.48
N GLN A 120 -6.24 -14.88 -0.15
CA GLN A 120 -7.09 -14.17 -1.11
C GLN A 120 -6.50 -12.80 -1.49
N LEU A 121 -5.78 -12.16 -0.57
CA LEU A 121 -5.09 -10.90 -0.85
C LEU A 121 -3.80 -11.13 -1.65
N ASP A 122 -3.20 -12.32 -1.56
CA ASP A 122 -2.03 -12.70 -2.37
C ASP A 122 -2.37 -12.78 -3.87
N CYS A 123 -3.66 -12.94 -4.20
CA CYS A 123 -4.16 -12.92 -5.58
C CYS A 123 -4.33 -11.50 -6.16
N ILE A 124 -4.14 -10.44 -5.35
CA ILE A 124 -4.22 -9.06 -5.81
C ILE A 124 -2.86 -8.63 -6.34
N THR A 125 -2.79 -8.30 -7.63
CA THR A 125 -1.53 -7.83 -8.23
C THR A 125 -1.23 -6.40 -7.78
N VAL A 126 -0.02 -6.18 -7.24
CA VAL A 126 0.45 -4.87 -6.78
C VAL A 126 0.86 -4.01 -7.98
N LEU A 127 -0.13 -3.37 -8.62
CA LEU A 127 0.05 -2.51 -9.81
C LEU A 127 -0.37 -1.05 -9.58
N ARG A 128 -0.78 -0.70 -8.35
CA ARG A 128 -1.28 0.64 -8.00
C ARG A 128 -0.18 1.54 -7.49
#